data_AF-A0A3B3I9B6-F1
#
_entry.id   AF-A0A3B3I9B6-F1
#
_cell.length_a   1.000
_cell.length_b   1.000
_cell.length_c   1.000
_cell.angle_alpha   90.00
_cell.angle_beta   90.00
_cell.angle_gamma   90.00
#
_symmetry.space_group_name_H-M   'P 1'
#
loop_
_entity.id
_entity.type
_entity.pdbx_description
1 polymer ?
#
loop_
_entity_poly.entity_id
_entity_poly.type
_entity_poly.pdbx_seq_one_letter_code
_entity_poly.pdbx_strand_id
1 'polypeptide(L)'
;MKTCSMPSELSYKMSDQDTRRMIKLRASNESLFTGRRNAAKAAWKAILKELGLQGKVSTYQMAKKWDNLKRRYKDLKYPPVGMESVVDGASSWPWFHLMNEAMEGRLANSAPLLTPVTQDDEQAPDPVPRQRPRPTPPLPPSSSSDFEQDAFGDNAQPDQRSVDPCDRPLGELDREWEMVERERAALEREREMVERERATVERERAAVQAERLWLDRERAAVERDRAMVEQERLALGRERDVLDQRTLRNRYDWLHRVKTGSGFAASKKEAELYFIYRRTVTSNQ
;
A
#
# COMPACT_ATOMS: atom_id res chain seq x y z
N MET A 1 42.39 13.89 14.32
CA MET A 1 41.41 13.02 13.63
C MET A 1 40.63 12.28 14.70
N LYS A 2 39.42 12.74 15.05
CA LYS A 2 38.52 12.03 15.96
C LYS A 2 37.55 11.24 15.08
N THR A 3 37.71 9.93 15.05
CA THR A 3 36.76 9.00 14.45
C THR A 3 35.48 9.04 15.29
N CYS A 4 34.46 9.76 14.82
CA CYS A 4 33.12 9.62 15.37
C CYS A 4 32.57 8.28 14.88
N SER A 5 32.74 7.27 15.74
CA SER A 5 32.06 5.99 15.65
C SER A 5 30.57 6.25 15.47
N MET A 6 30.05 5.98 14.27
CA MET A 6 28.61 5.87 14.05
C MET A 6 28.13 4.72 14.91
N PRO A 7 27.18 4.90 15.86
CA PRO A 7 26.54 3.77 16.49
C PRO A 7 25.63 3.12 15.44
N SER A 8 26.23 2.23 14.66
CA SER A 8 25.55 1.16 13.96
C SER A 8 24.88 0.28 15.02
N GLU A 9 23.66 0.64 15.44
CA GLU A 9 22.61 -0.25 15.98
C GLU A 9 21.37 0.55 16.43
N LEU A 10 20.67 1.20 15.49
CA LEU A 10 19.32 1.74 15.70
C LEU A 10 18.23 0.66 15.56
N SER A 11 18.48 -0.55 16.06
CA SER A 11 17.49 -1.63 16.13
C SER A 11 16.69 -1.51 17.42
N TYR A 12 15.97 -0.40 17.62
CA TYR A 12 15.03 -0.32 18.73
C TYR A 12 13.83 -1.22 18.44
N LYS A 13 13.73 -2.31 19.18
CA LYS A 13 12.57 -3.22 19.14
C LYS A 13 11.42 -2.57 19.90
N MET A 14 10.48 -1.99 19.17
CA MET A 14 9.29 -1.36 19.75
C MET A 14 8.52 -2.35 20.63
N SER A 15 8.34 -2.02 21.91
CA SER A 15 7.67 -2.92 22.84
C SER A 15 6.16 -3.01 22.54
N ASP A 16 5.51 -4.05 23.05
CA ASP A 16 4.05 -4.15 22.97
C ASP A 16 3.37 -3.01 23.74
N GLN A 17 3.99 -2.50 24.80
CA GLN A 17 3.46 -1.31 25.50
C GLN A 17 3.56 -0.06 24.63
N ASP A 18 4.68 0.13 23.93
CA ASP A 18 4.89 1.26 23.02
C ASP A 18 3.90 1.21 21.86
N THR A 19 3.67 0.02 21.31
CA THR A 19 2.72 -0.19 20.20
C THR A 19 1.28 0.11 20.64
N ARG A 20 0.87 -0.32 21.85
CA ARG A 20 -0.43 0.03 22.45
C ARG A 20 -0.61 1.54 22.56
N ARG A 21 0.36 2.22 23.16
CA ARG A 21 0.28 3.67 23.44
C ARG A 21 0.35 4.47 22.14
N MET A 22 1.16 4.04 21.16
CA MET A 22 1.22 4.64 19.83
C MET A 22 -0.13 4.58 19.12
N ILE A 23 -0.82 3.43 19.11
CA ILE A 23 -2.13 3.29 18.44
C ILE A 23 -3.14 4.26 19.07
N LYS A 24 -3.20 4.32 20.40
CA LYS A 24 -4.08 5.25 21.14
C LYS A 24 -3.74 6.71 20.83
N LEU A 25 -2.46 7.10 20.96
CA LEU A 25 -2.01 8.46 20.69
C LEU A 25 -2.28 8.89 19.25
N ARG A 26 -2.04 8.03 18.25
CA ARG A 26 -2.38 8.34 16.87
C ARG A 26 -3.89 8.55 16.72
N ALA A 27 -4.68 7.61 17.22
CA ALA A 27 -6.14 7.64 17.06
C ALA A 27 -6.79 8.87 17.70
N SER A 28 -6.37 9.22 18.93
CA SER A 28 -6.87 10.43 19.61
C SER A 28 -6.44 11.72 18.93
N ASN A 29 -5.31 11.70 18.23
CA ASN A 29 -4.72 12.87 17.57
C ASN A 29 -4.88 12.84 16.05
N GLU A 30 -5.98 12.29 15.54
CA GLU A 30 -6.24 12.23 14.09
C GLU A 30 -6.32 13.64 13.46
N SER A 31 -6.78 14.64 14.22
CA SER A 31 -6.81 16.04 13.81
C SER A 31 -5.42 16.62 13.49
N LEU A 32 -4.33 16.04 14.01
CA LEU A 32 -2.96 16.46 13.67
C LEU A 32 -2.49 15.89 12.32
N PHE A 33 -3.15 14.85 11.82
CA PHE A 33 -2.83 14.19 10.55
C PHE A 33 -3.65 14.74 9.38
N THR A 34 -3.66 16.07 9.23
CA THR A 34 -4.44 16.82 8.22
C THR A 34 -4.02 16.64 6.75
N GLY A 35 -3.14 15.67 6.45
CA GLY A 35 -2.64 15.40 5.09
C GLY A 35 -1.66 16.46 4.55
N ARG A 36 -1.37 17.54 5.30
CA ARG A 36 -0.35 18.52 4.93
C ARG A 36 1.06 17.94 5.16
N ARG A 37 1.98 18.23 4.23
CA ARG A 37 3.33 17.63 4.15
C ARG A 37 4.10 17.65 5.49
N ASN A 38 4.05 18.77 6.22
CA ASN A 38 4.81 18.95 7.47
C ASN A 38 4.01 18.60 8.72
N ALA A 39 2.68 18.59 8.64
CA ALA A 39 1.80 18.31 9.78
C ALA A 39 1.93 16.86 10.25
N ALA A 40 2.03 15.91 9.31
CA ALA A 40 2.23 14.50 9.65
C ALA A 40 3.59 14.25 10.34
N LYS A 41 4.69 14.87 9.85
CA LYS A 41 6.02 14.76 10.46
C LYS A 41 6.00 15.35 11.88
N ALA A 42 5.36 16.49 12.09
CA ALA A 42 5.18 17.10 13.41
C ALA A 42 4.34 16.23 14.36
N ALA A 43 3.23 15.66 13.88
CA ALA A 43 2.38 14.76 14.65
C ALA A 43 3.14 13.50 15.09
N TRP A 44 3.93 12.90 14.20
CA TRP A 44 4.78 11.76 14.54
C TRP A 44 5.89 12.12 15.54
N LYS A 45 6.48 13.33 15.44
CA LYS A 45 7.44 13.83 16.44
C LYS A 45 6.79 14.01 17.81
N ALA A 46 5.55 14.48 17.86
CA ALA A 46 4.79 14.63 19.10
C ALA A 46 4.50 13.25 19.74
N ILE A 47 4.05 12.27 18.95
CA ILE A 47 3.83 10.90 19.45
C ILE A 47 5.14 10.28 19.96
N LEU A 48 6.26 10.50 19.27
CA LEU A 48 7.58 10.02 19.73
C LEU A 48 8.01 10.68 21.05
N LYS A 49 7.69 11.96 21.25
CA LYS A 49 7.94 12.71 22.49
C LYS A 49 7.22 12.06 23.65
N GLU A 50 5.92 11.83 23.50
CA GLU A 50 5.05 11.23 24.51
C GLU A 50 5.44 9.79 24.87
N LEU A 51 5.94 9.04 23.90
CA LEU A 51 6.43 7.68 24.13
C LEU A 51 7.83 7.64 24.76
N GLY A 52 8.54 8.79 24.85
CA GLY A 52 9.93 8.84 25.31
C GLY A 52 10.90 8.12 24.36
N LEU A 53 10.53 8.01 23.08
CA LEU A 53 11.29 7.28 22.05
C LEU A 53 12.02 8.21 21.08
N GLN A 54 12.06 9.52 21.36
CA GLN A 54 12.82 10.48 20.57
C GLN A 54 14.31 10.09 20.53
N GLY A 55 14.89 10.14 19.33
CA GLY A 55 16.28 9.73 19.07
C GLY A 55 16.50 8.22 18.99
N LYS A 56 15.59 7.38 19.49
CA LYS A 56 15.66 5.90 19.39
C LYS A 56 14.89 5.36 18.20
N VAL A 57 13.77 5.99 17.87
CA VAL A 57 12.91 5.62 16.73
C VAL A 57 12.66 6.86 15.89
N SER A 58 12.87 6.74 14.58
CA SER A 58 12.60 7.81 13.63
C SER A 58 11.10 8.00 13.40
N THR A 59 10.68 9.21 13.06
CA THR A 59 9.30 9.52 12.63
C THR A 59 8.87 8.63 11.47
N TYR A 60 9.80 8.29 10.56
CA TYR A 60 9.54 7.39 9.44
C TYR A 60 9.26 5.96 9.90
N GLN A 61 10.03 5.44 10.86
CA GLN A 61 9.80 4.11 11.42
C GLN A 61 8.45 4.04 12.14
N MET A 62 8.05 5.11 12.82
CA MET A 62 6.74 5.22 13.49
C MET A 62 5.58 5.21 12.48
N ALA A 63 5.69 6.01 11.41
CA ALA A 63 4.72 6.01 10.32
C ALA A 63 4.62 4.62 9.65
N LYS A 64 5.77 3.99 9.36
CA LYS A 64 5.83 2.65 8.76
C LYS A 64 5.21 1.59 9.65
N LYS A 65 5.38 1.68 10.97
CA LYS A 65 4.73 0.79 11.96
C LYS A 65 3.21 0.94 11.90
N TRP A 66 2.70 2.18 11.88
CA TRP A 66 1.28 2.47 11.72
C TRP A 66 0.71 1.95 10.39
N ASP A 67 1.44 2.10 9.29
CA ASP A 67 1.01 1.58 7.98
C ASP A 67 0.99 0.05 7.92
N ASN A 68 1.96 -0.62 8.57
CA ASN A 68 1.96 -2.07 8.71
C ASN A 68 0.75 -2.56 9.50
N LEU A 69 0.43 -1.90 10.62
CA LEU A 69 -0.78 -2.19 11.41
C LEU A 69 -2.05 -1.98 10.58
N LYS A 70 -2.20 -0.86 9.87
CA LYS A 70 -3.38 -0.62 9.00
C LYS A 70 -3.55 -1.68 7.92
N ARG A 71 -2.45 -2.12 7.28
CA ARG A 71 -2.50 -3.16 6.25
C ARG A 71 -3.03 -4.47 6.82
N ARG A 72 -2.43 -4.96 7.92
CA ARG A 72 -2.89 -6.17 8.62
C ARG A 72 -4.33 -6.06 9.12
N TYR A 73 -4.73 -4.90 9.63
CA TYR A 73 -6.12 -4.65 10.01
C TYR A 73 -7.08 -4.80 8.81
N LYS A 74 -6.75 -4.22 7.65
CA LYS A 74 -7.58 -4.33 6.44
C LYS A 74 -7.69 -5.77 5.93
N ASP A 75 -6.58 -6.49 5.92
CA ASP A 75 -6.53 -7.90 5.49
C ASP A 75 -7.43 -8.79 6.37
N LEU A 76 -7.49 -8.50 7.68
CA LEU A 76 -8.34 -9.22 8.63
C LEU A 76 -9.80 -8.75 8.64
N LYS A 77 -10.06 -7.46 8.36
CA LYS A 77 -11.41 -6.87 8.36
C LYS A 77 -12.19 -7.16 7.07
N TYR A 78 -11.50 -7.32 5.95
CA TYR A 78 -12.10 -7.55 4.63
C TYR A 78 -11.42 -8.74 3.92
N PRO A 79 -11.63 -9.98 4.39
CA PRO A 79 -11.09 -11.14 3.72
C PRO A 79 -11.67 -11.26 2.29
N PRO A 80 -10.89 -11.69 1.28
CA PRO A 80 -11.41 -11.97 -0.05
C PRO A 80 -12.53 -13.01 0.00
N VAL A 81 -13.60 -12.76 -0.76
CA VAL A 81 -14.79 -13.62 -0.84
C VAL A 81 -14.37 -15.07 -1.15
N GLY A 82 -14.69 -16.00 -0.24
CA GLY A 82 -14.32 -17.42 -0.33
C GLY A 82 -13.30 -17.91 0.71
N MET A 83 -12.73 -17.02 1.54
CA MET A 83 -11.77 -17.38 2.61
C MET A 83 -12.25 -16.86 3.99
N GLU A 84 -13.47 -17.22 4.40
CA GLU A 84 -14.07 -16.74 5.66
C GLU A 84 -13.55 -17.46 6.92
N SER A 85 -12.59 -18.39 6.80
CA SER A 85 -11.96 -19.07 7.95
C SER A 85 -11.04 -18.17 8.80
N VAL A 86 -10.95 -16.88 8.50
CA VAL A 86 -10.13 -15.87 9.20
C VAL A 86 -10.85 -15.28 10.42
N VAL A 87 -12.00 -15.81 10.84
CA VAL A 87 -12.66 -15.43 12.11
C VAL A 87 -11.70 -15.58 13.31
N ASP A 88 -10.75 -16.53 13.26
CA ASP A 88 -9.68 -16.68 14.26
C ASP A 88 -8.48 -15.72 14.05
N GLY A 89 -8.36 -15.11 12.87
CA GLY A 89 -7.31 -14.13 12.55
C GLY A 89 -7.49 -12.78 13.26
N ALA A 90 -8.74 -12.37 13.45
CA ALA A 90 -9.09 -11.16 14.20
C ALA A 90 -8.79 -11.30 15.71
N SER A 91 -9.06 -12.49 16.28
CA SER A 91 -8.83 -12.78 17.71
C SER A 91 -7.36 -13.09 18.03
N SER A 92 -6.60 -13.64 17.08
CA SER A 92 -5.17 -13.96 17.26
C SER A 92 -4.25 -12.75 17.13
N TRP A 93 -4.71 -11.67 16.51
CA TRP A 93 -3.91 -10.46 16.37
C TRP A 93 -4.20 -9.49 17.53
N PRO A 94 -3.27 -9.31 18.49
CA PRO A 94 -3.51 -8.55 19.72
C PRO A 94 -3.81 -7.06 19.49
N TRP A 95 -3.54 -6.56 18.27
CA TRP A 95 -3.79 -5.18 17.86
C TRP A 95 -5.14 -4.98 17.16
N PHE A 96 -5.88 -6.05 16.83
CA PHE A 96 -7.08 -5.97 16.01
C PHE A 96 -8.13 -5.06 16.63
N HIS A 97 -8.52 -5.31 17.89
CA HIS A 97 -9.53 -4.49 18.58
C HIS A 97 -9.08 -3.04 18.77
N LEU A 98 -7.81 -2.81 19.12
CA LEU A 98 -7.26 -1.46 19.28
C LEU A 98 -7.23 -0.68 17.95
N MET A 99 -6.86 -1.34 16.84
CA MET A 99 -6.91 -0.74 15.51
C MET A 99 -8.34 -0.55 15.02
N ASN A 100 -9.24 -1.49 15.34
CA ASN A 100 -10.66 -1.38 15.00
C ASN A 100 -11.29 -0.16 15.67
N GLU A 101 -11.04 0.03 16.97
CA GLU A 101 -11.50 1.20 17.71
C GLU A 101 -10.84 2.50 17.24
N ALA A 102 -9.55 2.46 16.90
CA ALA A 102 -8.82 3.60 16.34
C ALA A 102 -9.38 4.04 14.98
N MET A 103 -9.73 3.09 14.11
CA MET A 103 -10.23 3.33 12.75
C MET A 103 -11.71 3.71 12.74
N GLU A 104 -12.49 3.29 13.74
CA GLU A 104 -13.90 3.66 13.92
C GLU A 104 -14.08 4.96 14.72
N GLY A 105 -12.98 5.65 15.07
CA GLY A 105 -13.01 6.93 15.79
C GLY A 105 -13.40 6.83 17.27
N ARG A 106 -13.49 5.62 17.82
CA ARG A 106 -13.93 5.35 19.20
C ARG A 106 -12.86 5.64 20.26
N LEU A 107 -11.60 5.87 19.85
CA LEU A 107 -10.49 6.25 20.73
C LEU A 107 -10.17 7.75 20.73
N ALA A 108 -11.04 8.61 20.17
CA ALA A 108 -10.80 10.05 20.04
C ALA A 108 -10.46 10.79 21.38
N ASN A 109 -10.78 10.16 22.52
CA ASN A 109 -10.64 10.67 23.88
C ASN A 109 -9.84 9.73 24.82
N SER A 110 -9.19 8.69 24.27
CA SER A 110 -8.47 7.67 25.05
C SER A 110 -7.00 8.01 25.36
N ALA A 111 -6.49 9.11 24.82
CA ALA A 111 -5.15 9.65 25.11
C ALA A 111 -5.19 11.18 25.06
N PRO A 112 -4.24 11.87 25.72
CA PRO A 112 -4.17 13.32 25.69
C PRO A 112 -4.09 13.87 24.27
N LEU A 113 -4.84 14.94 24.01
CA LEU A 113 -4.74 15.72 22.77
C LEU A 113 -3.39 16.45 22.79
N LEU A 114 -2.52 16.10 21.86
CA LEU A 114 -1.19 16.68 21.75
C LEU A 114 -1.30 18.04 21.06
N THR A 115 -0.69 19.04 21.68
CA THR A 115 -0.52 20.34 21.03
C THR A 115 0.53 20.20 19.91
N PRO A 116 0.32 20.84 18.75
CA PRO A 116 1.37 20.95 17.76
C PRO A 116 2.54 21.67 18.41
N VAL A 117 3.71 21.01 18.49
CA VAL A 117 4.93 21.62 18.97
C VAL A 117 5.38 22.66 17.94
N THR A 118 4.80 23.86 18.01
CA THR A 118 5.48 25.08 17.60
C THR A 118 6.45 25.42 18.72
N GLN A 119 7.70 25.54 18.35
CA GLN A 119 8.83 25.89 19.20
C GLN A 119 8.64 27.32 19.71
N ASP A 120 7.92 27.51 20.81
CA ASP A 120 7.93 28.74 21.63
C ASP A 120 7.22 28.47 22.97
N ASP A 121 7.82 27.64 23.83
CA ASP A 121 7.33 27.43 25.21
C ASP A 121 8.47 26.94 26.12
N GLU A 122 9.57 27.68 26.11
CA GLU A 122 10.61 27.59 27.14
C GLU A 122 11.03 28.98 27.66
N GLN A 123 10.08 29.93 27.75
CA GLN A 123 10.31 31.20 28.44
C GLN A 123 9.30 31.36 29.58
N ALA A 124 9.73 30.98 30.79
CA ALA A 124 9.07 31.37 32.02
C ALA A 124 9.07 32.92 32.17
N PRO A 125 8.09 33.50 32.88
CA PRO A 125 7.78 34.93 32.82
C PRO A 125 8.65 35.75 33.79
N ASP A 126 9.10 36.94 33.40
CA ASP A 126 9.55 37.96 34.35
C ASP A 126 9.17 39.38 33.86
N PRO A 127 8.76 40.32 34.74
CA PRO A 127 7.87 41.41 34.39
C PRO A 127 8.56 42.79 34.27
N VAL A 128 7.92 43.66 33.47
CA VAL A 128 7.96 45.15 33.38
C VAL A 128 9.31 45.89 33.17
N PRO A 129 9.39 46.77 32.14
CA PRO A 129 10.54 47.66 31.91
C PRO A 129 10.42 48.97 32.72
N ARG A 130 11.41 49.26 33.57
CA ARG A 130 11.56 50.59 34.21
C ARG A 130 12.46 51.49 33.37
N GLN A 131 11.88 52.59 32.89
CA GLN A 131 12.57 53.73 32.30
C GLN A 131 13.36 54.52 33.35
N ARG A 132 14.56 55.01 33.02
CA ARG A 132 15.10 56.36 33.37
C ARG A 132 16.52 56.59 32.80
N PRO A 133 17.05 57.84 32.72
CA PRO A 133 17.17 58.54 31.45
C PRO A 133 18.61 58.92 31.02
N ARG A 134 18.70 59.34 29.75
CA ARG A 134 19.80 60.00 29.02
C ARG A 134 20.40 61.20 29.77
N PRO A 135 21.73 61.43 29.63
CA PRO A 135 22.31 62.78 29.58
C PRO A 135 22.84 63.14 28.18
N THR A 136 22.66 64.41 27.82
CA THR A 136 23.04 65.13 26.60
C THR A 136 24.55 65.48 26.51
N PRO A 137 25.05 65.91 25.34
CA PRO A 137 26.48 65.87 24.95
C PRO A 137 27.22 67.20 25.16
N PRO A 138 28.55 67.27 24.87
CA PRO A 138 29.18 68.50 24.40
C PRO A 138 29.67 68.40 22.94
N LEU A 139 29.59 69.56 22.29
CA LEU A 139 29.93 69.91 20.90
C LEU A 139 31.46 69.97 20.64
N PRO A 140 31.89 70.00 19.37
CA PRO A 140 33.29 69.92 18.95
C PRO A 140 33.93 71.31 18.79
N PRO A 141 35.26 71.39 18.59
CA PRO A 141 35.85 72.47 17.81
C PRO A 141 36.38 71.96 16.46
N SER A 142 35.97 72.67 15.39
CA SER A 142 36.59 72.65 14.07
C SER A 142 37.83 73.55 14.02
N SER A 143 38.55 73.49 12.89
CA SER A 143 39.68 74.32 12.40
C SER A 143 41.08 73.79 12.76
N SER A 144 42.08 73.73 11.86
CA SER A 144 42.27 74.32 10.52
C SER A 144 43.45 73.64 9.79
N SER A 145 43.55 73.85 8.46
CA SER A 145 44.77 74.05 7.62
C SER A 145 45.90 73.00 7.64
N ASP A 146 46.68 72.69 6.62
CA ASP A 146 46.75 72.90 5.17
C ASP A 146 47.94 72.01 4.72
N PHE A 147 47.93 71.61 3.45
CA PHE A 147 49.12 71.32 2.61
C PHE A 147 49.99 70.06 2.82
N GLU A 148 50.09 69.32 1.69
CA GLU A 148 51.28 68.61 1.13
C GLU A 148 51.86 67.41 1.92
N GLN A 149 52.45 66.35 1.35
CA GLN A 149 52.71 65.85 -0.01
C GLN A 149 53.42 64.48 0.21
N ASP A 150 53.30 63.58 -0.77
CA ASP A 150 54.18 62.45 -1.08
C ASP A 150 54.12 61.07 -0.36
N ALA A 151 54.17 60.07 -1.26
CA ALA A 151 55.01 58.88 -1.29
C ALA A 151 54.63 57.58 -0.55
N PHE A 152 54.31 56.59 -1.39
CA PHE A 152 54.84 55.21 -1.43
C PHE A 152 55.19 54.47 -0.12
N GLY A 153 54.52 53.32 0.04
CA GLY A 153 55.22 52.03 0.10
C GLY A 153 55.44 51.38 1.47
N ASP A 154 55.30 50.05 1.44
CA ASP A 154 55.84 49.04 2.38
C ASP A 154 55.04 48.83 3.69
N ASN A 155 54.27 47.73 3.85
CA ASN A 155 54.65 46.32 4.05
C ASN A 155 54.59 45.91 5.54
N ALA A 156 54.22 44.65 5.74
CA ALA A 156 54.41 43.81 6.92
C ALA A 156 53.33 43.77 8.04
N GLN A 157 52.62 42.63 8.00
CA GLN A 157 52.30 41.70 9.09
C GLN A 157 50.93 41.74 9.80
N PRO A 158 50.42 40.53 10.16
CA PRO A 158 49.02 40.24 10.35
C PRO A 158 48.68 40.34 11.83
N ASP A 159 47.86 41.31 12.18
CA ASP A 159 47.45 41.47 13.57
C ASP A 159 46.00 41.05 13.79
N GLN A 160 45.90 39.98 14.59
CA GLN A 160 44.85 39.78 15.59
C GLN A 160 43.42 39.61 15.09
N ARG A 161 43.04 38.33 15.00
CA ARG A 161 41.74 37.78 15.40
C ARG A 161 40.96 38.75 16.30
N SER A 162 40.09 39.53 15.69
CA SER A 162 38.89 40.04 16.31
C SER A 162 37.77 39.23 15.69
N VAL A 163 37.39 38.13 16.34
CA VAL A 163 36.16 37.42 15.96
C VAL A 163 35.04 38.38 16.31
N ASP A 164 34.53 39.07 15.30
CA ASP A 164 33.37 39.94 15.38
C ASP A 164 32.25 39.20 16.12
N PRO A 165 31.78 39.70 17.29
CA PRO A 165 30.64 39.10 17.99
C PRO A 165 29.34 39.09 17.16
N CYS A 166 29.35 39.70 15.98
CA CYS A 166 28.25 39.77 15.02
C CYS A 166 28.20 38.62 13.98
N ASP A 167 29.24 37.78 13.87
CA ASP A 167 29.24 36.62 12.94
C ASP A 167 28.48 35.39 13.49
N ARG A 168 28.24 35.36 14.81
CA ARG A 168 27.64 34.21 15.50
C ARG A 168 26.18 33.92 15.06
N PRO A 169 25.29 34.91 14.88
CA PRO A 169 23.91 34.67 14.43
C PRO A 169 23.81 34.32 12.93
N LEU A 170 24.72 34.84 12.09
CA LEU A 170 24.76 34.55 10.65
C LEU A 170 25.16 33.09 10.37
N GLY A 171 26.15 32.57 11.10
CA GLY A 171 26.57 31.17 10.98
C GLY A 171 25.56 30.14 11.51
N GLU A 172 24.62 30.54 12.38
CA GLU A 172 23.50 29.69 12.80
C GLU A 172 22.44 29.57 11.72
N LEU A 173 22.08 30.69 11.08
CA LEU A 173 21.16 30.70 9.94
C LEU A 173 21.72 29.91 8.75
N ASP A 174 23.01 30.04 8.42
CA ASP A 174 23.63 29.26 7.34
C ASP A 174 23.57 27.74 7.60
N ARG A 175 23.80 27.30 8.84
CA ARG A 175 23.66 25.87 9.22
C ARG A 175 22.23 25.38 9.11
N GLU A 176 21.27 26.23 9.45
CA GLU A 176 19.85 25.95 9.31
C GLU A 176 19.45 25.86 7.82
N TRP A 177 19.92 26.78 6.99
CA TRP A 177 19.73 26.75 5.54
C TRP A 177 20.29 25.48 4.91
N GLU A 178 21.52 25.09 5.24
CA GLU A 178 22.10 23.83 4.76
C GLU A 178 21.32 22.61 5.24
N MET A 179 20.76 22.64 6.45
CA MET A 179 19.91 21.54 6.95
C MET A 179 18.62 21.45 6.14
N VAL A 180 17.97 22.59 5.87
CA VAL A 180 16.77 22.68 5.04
C VAL A 180 17.04 22.23 3.60
N GLU A 181 18.21 22.56 3.05
CA GLU A 181 18.60 22.14 1.71
C GLU A 181 18.86 20.62 1.64
N ARG A 182 19.52 20.04 2.65
CA ARG A 182 19.65 18.58 2.78
C ARG A 182 18.30 17.89 2.93
N GLU A 183 17.38 18.47 3.72
CA GLU A 183 16.01 17.94 3.85
C GLU A 183 15.24 18.03 2.52
N ARG A 184 15.37 19.13 1.78
CA ARG A 184 14.77 19.29 0.44
C ARG A 184 15.30 18.23 -0.53
N ALA A 185 16.61 18.02 -0.57
CA ALA A 185 17.23 17.02 -1.42
C ALA A 185 16.85 15.58 -1.02
N ALA A 186 16.61 15.31 0.26
CA ALA A 186 16.10 14.02 0.72
C ALA A 186 14.65 13.80 0.26
N LEU A 187 13.79 14.82 0.40
CA LEU A 187 12.39 14.77 -0.03
C LEU A 187 12.24 14.65 -1.56
N GLU A 188 13.16 15.23 -2.32
CA GLU A 188 13.19 15.08 -3.78
C GLU A 188 13.47 13.63 -4.19
N ARG A 189 14.47 12.99 -3.56
CA ARG A 189 14.76 11.57 -3.79
C ARG A 189 13.60 10.67 -3.38
N GLU A 190 12.94 10.96 -2.25
CA GLU A 190 11.73 10.24 -1.83
C GLU A 190 10.58 10.42 -2.84
N ARG A 191 10.37 11.64 -3.35
CA ARG A 191 9.35 11.91 -4.38
C ARG A 191 9.62 11.08 -5.64
N GLU A 192 10.86 11.05 -6.12
CA GLU A 192 11.19 10.24 -7.29
C GLU A 192 11.03 8.75 -7.04
N MET A 193 11.38 8.25 -5.85
CA MET A 193 11.14 6.84 -5.50
C MET A 193 9.65 6.51 -5.57
N VAL A 194 8.80 7.35 -4.98
CA VAL A 194 7.34 7.19 -5.02
C VAL A 194 6.80 7.28 -6.45
N GLU A 195 7.35 8.16 -7.29
CA GLU A 195 6.98 8.26 -8.70
C GLU A 195 7.35 6.99 -9.48
N ARG A 196 8.52 6.40 -9.21
CA ARG A 196 8.92 5.11 -9.76
C ARG A 196 7.99 3.98 -9.30
N GLU A 197 7.66 3.92 -8.02
CA GLU A 197 6.70 2.93 -7.47
C GLU A 197 5.29 3.11 -8.05
N ARG A 198 4.83 4.34 -8.27
CA ARG A 198 3.56 4.61 -8.95
C ARG A 198 3.58 4.08 -10.38
N ALA A 199 4.66 4.32 -11.11
CA ALA A 199 4.82 3.83 -12.47
C ALA A 199 4.87 2.29 -12.53
N THR A 200 5.50 1.61 -11.56
CA THR A 200 5.46 0.13 -11.51
C THR A 200 4.05 -0.38 -11.25
N VAL A 201 3.35 0.21 -10.29
CA VAL A 201 1.96 -0.17 -9.98
C VAL A 201 1.02 0.07 -11.17
N GLU A 202 1.22 1.15 -11.92
CA GLU A 202 0.43 1.42 -13.12
C GLU A 202 0.65 0.37 -14.22
N ARG A 203 1.91 -0.06 -14.43
CA ARG A 203 2.23 -1.17 -15.35
C ARG A 203 1.61 -2.49 -14.90
N GLU A 204 1.67 -2.81 -13.61
CA GLU A 204 1.03 -4.01 -13.07
C GLU A 204 -0.48 -3.99 -13.27
N ARG A 205 -1.14 -2.85 -13.03
CA ARG A 205 -2.57 -2.69 -13.30
C ARG A 205 -2.91 -2.90 -14.78
N ALA A 206 -2.10 -2.36 -15.69
CA ALA A 206 -2.28 -2.56 -17.11
C ALA A 206 -2.09 -4.04 -17.52
N ALA A 207 -1.10 -4.72 -16.95
CA ALA A 207 -0.88 -6.15 -17.18
C ALA A 207 -2.07 -7.01 -16.72
N VAL A 208 -2.59 -6.75 -15.51
CA VAL A 208 -3.77 -7.45 -14.99
C VAL A 208 -5.01 -7.20 -15.84
N GLN A 209 -5.20 -5.97 -16.34
CA GLN A 209 -6.31 -5.67 -17.26
C GLN A 209 -6.18 -6.43 -18.59
N ALA A 210 -4.96 -6.53 -19.13
CA ALA A 210 -4.71 -7.31 -20.35
C ALA A 210 -4.98 -8.81 -20.14
N GLU A 211 -4.55 -9.38 -19.00
CA GLU A 211 -4.84 -10.76 -18.64
C GLU A 211 -6.35 -11.03 -18.50
N ARG A 212 -7.08 -10.10 -17.87
CA ARG A 212 -8.54 -10.20 -17.76
C ARG A 212 -9.22 -10.25 -19.13
N LEU A 213 -8.80 -9.37 -20.05
CA LEU A 213 -9.32 -9.36 -21.43
C LEU A 213 -8.96 -10.63 -22.20
N TRP A 214 -7.76 -11.18 -21.96
CA TRP A 214 -7.36 -12.46 -22.54
C TRP A 214 -8.24 -13.61 -22.04
N LEU A 215 -8.46 -13.69 -20.73
CA LEU A 215 -9.34 -14.70 -20.12
C LEU A 215 -10.80 -14.56 -20.59
N ASP A 216 -11.30 -13.34 -20.81
CA ASP A 216 -12.63 -13.11 -21.37
C ASP A 216 -12.75 -13.65 -22.81
N ARG A 217 -11.69 -13.52 -23.63
CA ARG A 217 -11.64 -14.11 -24.97
C ARG A 217 -11.61 -15.64 -24.94
N GLU A 218 -10.81 -16.21 -24.05
CA GLU A 218 -10.73 -17.67 -23.87
C GLU A 218 -12.06 -18.26 -23.41
N ARG A 219 -12.73 -17.62 -22.44
CA ARG A 219 -14.09 -18.00 -22.02
C ARG A 219 -15.06 -18.01 -23.20
N ALA A 220 -15.06 -16.95 -24.01
CA ALA A 220 -15.91 -16.88 -25.19
C ALA A 220 -15.57 -17.94 -26.25
N ALA A 221 -14.30 -18.35 -26.38
CA ALA A 221 -13.90 -19.46 -27.24
C ALA A 221 -14.45 -20.79 -26.74
N VAL A 222 -14.26 -21.09 -25.46
CA VAL A 222 -14.80 -22.30 -24.82
C VAL A 222 -16.31 -22.36 -24.92
N GLU A 223 -17.03 -21.24 -24.78
CA GLU A 223 -18.48 -21.21 -24.95
C GLU A 223 -18.92 -21.55 -26.39
N ARG A 224 -18.18 -21.07 -27.41
CA ARG A 224 -18.45 -21.45 -28.81
C ARG A 224 -18.20 -22.92 -29.07
N ASP A 225 -17.09 -23.46 -28.56
CA ASP A 225 -16.76 -24.88 -28.71
C ASP A 225 -17.80 -25.75 -28.01
N ARG A 226 -18.24 -25.37 -26.81
CA ARG A 226 -19.33 -26.04 -26.11
C ARG A 226 -20.63 -26.03 -26.91
N ALA A 227 -20.97 -24.91 -27.53
CA ALA A 227 -22.15 -24.81 -28.38
C ALA A 227 -22.04 -25.72 -29.62
N MET A 228 -20.86 -25.81 -30.24
CA MET A 228 -20.60 -26.70 -31.36
C MET A 228 -20.79 -28.17 -30.96
N VAL A 229 -20.19 -28.59 -29.84
CA VAL A 229 -20.33 -29.95 -29.31
C VAL A 229 -21.78 -30.30 -29.01
N GLU A 230 -22.56 -29.36 -28.44
CA GLU A 230 -23.98 -29.61 -28.18
C GLU A 230 -24.78 -29.77 -29.49
N GLN A 231 -24.46 -29.00 -30.54
CA GLN A 231 -25.08 -29.18 -31.86
C GLN A 231 -24.75 -30.55 -32.46
N GLU A 232 -23.50 -31.01 -32.37
CA GLU A 232 -23.10 -32.34 -32.82
C GLU A 232 -23.84 -33.44 -32.04
N ARG A 233 -23.94 -33.29 -30.72
CA ARG A 233 -24.70 -34.22 -29.87
C ARG A 233 -26.16 -34.32 -30.30
N LEU A 234 -26.80 -33.19 -30.59
CA LEU A 234 -28.19 -33.16 -31.09
C LEU A 234 -28.30 -33.79 -32.49
N ALA A 235 -27.32 -33.57 -33.37
CA ALA A 235 -27.28 -34.20 -34.69
C ALA A 235 -27.15 -35.73 -34.58
N LEU A 236 -26.22 -36.22 -33.77
CA LEU A 236 -26.05 -37.65 -33.48
C LEU A 236 -27.29 -38.25 -32.81
N GLY A 237 -27.98 -37.49 -31.95
CA GLY A 237 -29.28 -37.87 -31.40
C GLY A 237 -30.32 -38.14 -32.49
N ARG A 238 -30.46 -37.22 -33.44
CA ARG A 238 -31.38 -37.39 -34.59
C ARG A 238 -30.99 -38.57 -35.47
N GLU A 239 -29.70 -38.75 -35.76
CA GLU A 239 -29.23 -39.90 -36.55
C GLU A 239 -29.53 -41.24 -35.86
N ARG A 240 -29.34 -41.30 -34.53
CA ARG A 240 -29.71 -42.48 -33.75
C ARG A 240 -31.21 -42.75 -33.84
N ASP A 241 -32.05 -41.73 -33.68
CA ASP A 241 -33.51 -41.89 -33.77
C ASP A 241 -33.95 -42.38 -35.16
N VAL A 242 -33.29 -41.91 -36.24
CA VAL A 242 -33.53 -42.38 -37.60
C VAL A 242 -33.14 -43.85 -37.77
N LEU A 243 -32.00 -44.26 -37.21
CA LEU A 243 -31.57 -45.67 -37.21
C LEU A 243 -32.54 -46.54 -36.42
N ASP A 244 -32.99 -46.08 -35.26
CA ASP A 244 -33.98 -46.79 -34.43
C ASP A 244 -35.32 -46.92 -35.17
N GLN A 245 -35.82 -45.86 -35.79
CA GLN A 245 -37.01 -45.93 -36.64
C GLN A 245 -36.84 -46.89 -37.82
N ARG A 246 -35.68 -46.90 -38.47
CA ARG A 246 -35.37 -47.82 -39.57
C ARG A 246 -35.33 -49.27 -39.08
N THR A 247 -34.75 -49.54 -37.92
CA THR A 247 -34.70 -50.89 -37.34
C THR A 247 -36.09 -51.36 -36.95
N LEU A 248 -36.93 -50.50 -36.35
CA LEU A 248 -38.32 -50.79 -36.05
C LEU A 248 -39.12 -51.07 -37.31
N ARG A 249 -39.01 -50.23 -38.35
CA ARG A 249 -39.67 -50.44 -39.64
C ARG A 249 -39.25 -51.76 -40.27
N ASN A 250 -37.96 -52.06 -40.32
CA ASN A 250 -37.45 -53.34 -40.84
C ASN A 250 -38.01 -54.53 -40.04
N ARG A 251 -38.13 -54.42 -38.71
CA ARG A 251 -38.77 -55.46 -37.87
C ARG A 251 -40.25 -55.63 -38.21
N TYR A 252 -40.99 -54.54 -38.38
CA TYR A 252 -42.41 -54.58 -38.79
C TYR A 252 -42.58 -55.19 -40.18
N ASP A 253 -41.77 -54.78 -41.16
CA ASP A 253 -41.78 -55.32 -42.51
C ASP A 253 -41.45 -56.83 -42.51
N TRP A 254 -40.48 -57.27 -41.70
CA TRP A 254 -40.16 -58.68 -41.52
C TRP A 254 -41.34 -59.46 -40.94
N LEU A 255 -41.97 -58.97 -39.87
CA LEU A 255 -43.17 -59.60 -39.28
C LEU A 255 -44.32 -59.68 -40.28
N HIS A 256 -44.55 -58.62 -41.05
CA HIS A 256 -45.58 -58.56 -42.07
C HIS A 256 -45.32 -59.57 -43.20
N ARG A 257 -44.06 -59.69 -43.64
CA ARG A 257 -43.63 -60.66 -44.65
C ARG A 257 -43.83 -62.11 -44.19
N VAL A 258 -43.46 -62.43 -42.94
CA VAL A 258 -43.69 -63.75 -42.34
C VAL A 258 -45.19 -64.07 -42.27
N LYS A 259 -46.03 -63.09 -41.88
CA LYS A 259 -47.48 -63.28 -41.73
C LYS A 259 -48.23 -63.47 -43.05
N THR A 260 -47.74 -62.85 -44.12
CA THR A 260 -48.37 -62.89 -45.46
C THR A 260 -47.82 -64.01 -46.34
N GLY A 261 -46.80 -64.76 -45.90
CA GLY A 261 -46.19 -65.86 -46.66
C GLY A 261 -45.44 -65.42 -47.93
N SER A 262 -45.28 -64.11 -48.13
CA SER A 262 -44.65 -63.54 -49.32
C SER A 262 -43.12 -63.55 -49.18
N GLY A 263 -42.45 -64.57 -49.71
CA GLY A 263 -40.99 -64.58 -49.86
C GLY A 263 -40.21 -65.45 -48.87
N PHE A 264 -40.52 -66.74 -48.81
CA PHE A 264 -39.62 -67.78 -48.28
C PHE A 264 -38.41 -67.98 -49.22
N ALA A 265 -37.52 -67.00 -49.27
CA ALA A 265 -36.14 -67.19 -49.71
C ALA A 265 -35.26 -66.79 -48.52
N ALA A 266 -35.39 -67.55 -47.43
CA ALA A 266 -34.65 -67.29 -46.19
C ALA A 266 -33.15 -67.37 -46.47
N SER A 267 -32.49 -66.22 -46.45
CA SER A 267 -31.03 -66.20 -46.47
C SER A 267 -30.53 -66.93 -45.22
N LYS A 268 -29.42 -67.68 -45.33
CA LYS A 268 -28.82 -68.46 -44.23
C LYS A 268 -28.67 -67.63 -42.93
N LYS A 269 -28.45 -66.33 -43.07
CA LYS A 269 -28.34 -65.35 -41.96
C LYS A 269 -29.67 -65.10 -41.23
N GLU A 270 -30.81 -65.14 -41.92
CA GLU A 270 -32.14 -64.97 -41.32
C GLU A 270 -32.57 -66.22 -40.54
N ALA A 271 -32.18 -67.41 -41.01
CA ALA A 271 -32.38 -68.66 -40.27
C ALA A 271 -31.52 -68.68 -38.99
N GLU A 272 -30.27 -68.24 -39.05
CA GLU A 272 -29.40 -68.11 -37.85
C GLU A 272 -29.98 -67.12 -36.83
N LEU A 273 -30.46 -65.96 -37.26
CA LEU A 273 -31.08 -64.98 -36.36
C LEU A 273 -32.38 -65.51 -35.72
N TYR A 274 -33.21 -66.24 -36.48
CA TYR A 274 -34.40 -66.89 -35.94
C TYR A 274 -34.05 -67.97 -34.91
N PHE A 275 -33.01 -68.76 -35.16
CA PHE A 275 -32.52 -69.78 -34.21
C PHE A 275 -31.95 -69.16 -32.93
N ILE A 276 -31.18 -68.07 -33.05
CA ILE A 276 -30.62 -67.37 -31.89
C ILE A 276 -31.75 -66.76 -31.05
N TYR A 277 -32.72 -66.10 -31.67
CA TYR A 277 -33.88 -65.52 -30.98
C TYR A 277 -34.75 -66.57 -30.29
N ARG A 278 -35.03 -67.69 -30.97
CA ARG A 278 -35.82 -68.78 -30.37
C ARG A 278 -35.09 -69.41 -29.18
N ARG A 279 -33.76 -69.60 -29.28
CA ARG A 279 -32.92 -70.16 -28.22
C ARG A 279 -32.82 -69.25 -26.99
N THR A 280 -32.78 -67.93 -27.15
CA THR A 280 -32.74 -67.00 -26.01
C THR A 280 -34.10 -66.84 -25.34
N VAL A 281 -35.20 -66.85 -26.10
CA VAL A 281 -36.56 -66.77 -25.53
C VAL A 281 -36.93 -68.04 -24.77
N THR A 282 -36.55 -69.23 -25.26
CA THR A 282 -36.84 -70.50 -24.56
C THR A 282 -35.91 -70.79 -23.38
N SER A 283 -34.83 -70.03 -23.19
CA SER A 283 -33.89 -70.22 -22.07
C SER A 283 -34.21 -69.34 -20.85
N ASN A 284 -35.13 -68.40 -20.98
CA ASN A 284 -35.59 -67.51 -19.91
C ASN A 284 -36.99 -67.89 -19.37
N GLN A 285 -37.42 -69.13 -19.62
CA GLN A 285 -38.71 -69.66 -19.19
C GLN A 285 -38.54 -70.96 -18.41
#